data_AF-A0AAW1CZU6-F1
#
_entry.id   AF-A0AAW1CZU6-F1
#
_cell.length_a   1.000
_cell.length_b   1.000
_cell.length_c   1.000
_cell.angle_alpha   90.00
_cell.angle_beta   90.00
_cell.angle_gamma   90.00
#
_symmetry.space_group_name_H-M   'P 1'
#
loop_
_entity.id
_entity.type
_entity.pdbx_description
1 polymer ?
#
loop_
_entity_poly.entity_id
_entity_poly.type
_entity_poly.pdbx_seq_one_letter_code
_entity_poly.pdbx_strand_id
1 'polypeptide(L)' 'MRVVGGKTGPDGRLFAYIVWTVPSGPAEKGGLQQGDKVLEWGGVSLVDKTFEEVCSIMDRTGDTVDLLVEHGTDL' A
#
# COMPACT_ATOMS: atom_id res chain seq x y z
N MET A 1 1.48 4.71 8.97
CA MET A 1 0.37 4.52 8.02
C MET A 1 -0.15 3.10 8.15
N ARG A 2 -1.32 2.79 7.60
CA ARG A 2 -1.88 1.44 7.57
C ARG A 2 -2.17 1.04 6.12
N VAL A 3 -1.67 -0.12 5.73
CA VAL A 3 -1.93 -0.75 4.42
C VAL A 3 -2.67 -2.06 4.65
N VAL A 4 -3.61 -2.37 3.77
CA VAL A 4 -4.35 -3.62 3.78
C VAL A 4 -4.24 -4.27 2.40
N GLY A 5 -3.65 -5.47 2.36
CA GLY A 5 -3.50 -6.31 1.17
C GLY A 5 -4.66 -7.28 0.95
N GLY A 6 -4.68 -7.93 -0.22
CA GLY A 6 -5.63 -9.00 -0.53
C GLY A 6 -7.04 -8.55 -0.91
N LYS A 7 -7.25 -7.26 -1.26
CA LYS A 7 -8.55 -6.79 -1.74
C LYS A 7 -8.69 -7.06 -3.23
N THR A 8 -9.75 -7.76 -3.63
CA THR A 8 -10.05 -8.06 -5.04
C THR A 8 -10.49 -6.80 -5.79
N GLY A 9 -9.80 -6.48 -6.88
CA GLY A 9 -10.15 -5.42 -7.81
C GLY A 9 -11.19 -5.86 -8.86
N PRO A 10 -11.67 -4.93 -9.71
CA PRO A 10 -12.67 -5.23 -10.74
C PRO A 10 -12.20 -6.24 -11.80
N ASP A 11 -10.88 -6.35 -11.99
CA ASP A 11 -10.21 -7.27 -12.89
C ASP A 11 -9.94 -8.66 -12.26
N GLY A 12 -10.38 -8.89 -11.02
CA GLY A 12 -10.18 -10.13 -10.27
C GLY A 12 -8.81 -10.25 -9.61
N ARG A 13 -7.93 -9.24 -9.77
CA ARG A 13 -6.60 -9.24 -9.17
C ARG A 13 -6.64 -8.80 -7.71
N LEU A 14 -5.63 -9.17 -6.94
CA LEU A 14 -5.51 -8.73 -5.55
C LEU A 14 -4.64 -7.47 -5.47
N PHE A 15 -5.07 -6.51 -4.66
CA PHE A 15 -4.37 -5.25 -4.45
C PHE A 15 -4.25 -4.91 -2.97
N ALA A 16 -3.27 -4.05 -2.68
CA ALA A 16 -3.07 -3.44 -1.38
C ALA A 16 -3.45 -1.95 -1.43
N TYR A 17 -4.04 -1.45 -0.36
CA TYR A 17 -4.51 -0.06 -0.27
C TYR A 17 -4.11 0.60 1.04
N ILE A 18 -3.80 1.88 0.97
CA ILE A 18 -3.65 2.74 2.15
C ILE A 18 -5.05 3.01 2.71
N VAL A 19 -5.31 2.53 3.92
CA VAL A 19 -6.59 2.76 4.60
C VAL A 19 -6.53 3.93 5.57
N TRP A 20 -5.32 4.34 5.97
CA TRP A 20 -5.12 5.44 6.90
C TRP A 20 -3.66 5.93 6.91
N THR A 21 -3.45 7.24 7.02
CA THR A 21 -2.15 7.89 7.24
C THR A 21 -2.15 8.68 8.55
N VAL A 22 -0.97 8.86 9.13
CA VAL A 22 -0.81 9.69 10.34
C VAL A 22 -0.87 11.16 9.90
N PRO A 23 -1.75 11.99 10.50
CA PRO A 23 -1.80 13.42 10.21
C PRO A 23 -0.44 14.11 10.38
N SER A 24 -0.03 14.90 9.39
CA SER A 24 1.30 15.54 9.29
C SER A 24 2.50 14.58 9.40
N GLY A 25 2.26 13.28 9.22
CA GLY A 25 3.27 12.23 9.25
C GLY A 25 4.08 12.14 7.95
N PRO A 26 5.13 11.30 7.91
CA PRO A 26 5.99 11.16 6.73
C PRO A 26 5.23 10.74 5.47
N ALA A 27 4.27 9.82 5.60
CA ALA A 27 3.46 9.34 4.48
C ALA A 27 2.63 10.46 3.84
N GLU A 28 1.90 11.23 4.64
CA GLU A 28 1.08 12.36 4.14
C GLU A 28 1.96 13.47 3.56
N LYS A 29 3.09 13.79 4.21
CA LYS A 29 4.07 14.75 3.67
C LYS A 29 4.69 14.28 2.35
N GLY A 30 4.79 12.98 2.14
CA GLY A 30 5.19 12.36 0.88
C GLY A 30 4.08 12.31 -0.18
N GLY A 31 2.90 12.85 0.11
CA GLY A 31 1.75 12.87 -0.80
C GLY A 31 0.88 11.61 -0.75
N LEU A 32 1.14 10.67 0.17
CA LEU A 32 0.31 9.47 0.31
C LEU A 32 -0.98 9.79 1.05
N GLN A 33 -2.08 9.24 0.56
CA GLN A 33 -3.41 9.45 1.11
C GLN A 33 -4.21 8.15 1.22
N GLN A 34 -5.29 8.20 1.99
CA GLN A 34 -6.25 7.12 2.05
C GLN A 34 -6.84 6.86 0.65
N GLY A 35 -6.95 5.59 0.27
CA GLY A 35 -7.46 5.18 -1.04
C GLY A 35 -6.38 4.89 -2.06
N ASP A 36 -5.14 5.35 -1.84
CA ASP A 36 -4.02 5.02 -2.70
C ASP A 36 -3.80 3.51 -2.76
N LYS A 37 -3.63 3.01 -3.99
CA LYS A 37 -3.29 1.61 -4.26
C LYS A 37 -1.78 1.46 -4.21
N VAL A 38 -1.30 0.58 -3.34
CA VAL A 38 0.13 0.28 -3.22
C VAL A 38 0.47 -0.83 -4.20
N LEU A 39 1.26 -0.50 -5.23
CA LEU A 39 1.68 -1.43 -6.28
C LEU A 39 2.96 -2.17 -5.87
N GLU A 40 3.93 -1.46 -5.29
CA GLU A 40 5.19 -2.03 -4.83
C GLU A 40 5.59 -1.53 -3.44
N TRP A 41 6.27 -2.40 -2.69
CA TRP A 41 6.79 -2.14 -1.37
C TRP A 41 8.27 -2.54 -1.30
N GLY A 42 9.17 -1.56 -1.27
CA GLY A 42 10.61 -1.79 -1.26
C GLY A 42 11.11 -2.54 -2.50
N GLY A 43 10.51 -2.25 -3.67
CA GLY A 43 10.81 -2.93 -4.93
C GLY A 43 10.14 -4.31 -5.08
N VAL A 44 9.28 -4.73 -4.15
CA VAL A 44 8.50 -5.97 -4.26
C VAL A 44 7.06 -5.65 -4.64
N SER A 45 6.58 -6.23 -5.75
CA SER A 45 5.17 -6.09 -6.16
C SER A 45 4.21 -6.66 -5.12
N LEU A 46 3.22 -5.86 -4.73
CA LEU A 46 2.08 -6.26 -3.88
C LEU A 46 0.86 -6.69 -4.72
N VAL A 47 0.91 -6.55 -6.04
CA VAL A 47 -0.17 -7.00 -6.91
C VAL A 47 -0.24 -8.52 -6.93
N ASP A 48 -1.47 -9.06 -6.90
CA ASP A 48 -1.76 -10.50 -6.81
C ASP A 48 -1.21 -11.16 -5.54
N LYS A 49 -1.00 -10.36 -4.48
CA LYS A 49 -0.62 -10.84 -3.15
C LYS A 49 -1.81 -10.93 -2.21
N THR A 50 -1.85 -12.04 -1.48
CA THR A 50 -2.78 -12.24 -0.38
C THR A 50 -2.47 -11.30 0.78
N PHE A 51 -3.42 -11.14 1.70
CA PHE A 51 -3.21 -10.35 2.91
C PHE A 51 -1.96 -10.82 3.69
N GLU A 52 -1.79 -12.14 3.85
CA GLU A 52 -0.67 -12.73 4.58
C GLU A 52 0.68 -12.46 3.91
N GLU A 53 0.75 -12.58 2.58
CA GLU A 53 1.96 -12.25 1.83
C GLU A 53 2.33 -10.77 1.94
N VAL A 54 1.33 -9.88 1.84
CA VAL A 54 1.55 -8.43 2.01
C VAL A 54 2.07 -8.13 3.41
N CYS A 55 1.47 -8.71 4.46
CA CYS A 55 1.98 -8.58 5.83
C CYS A 55 3.43 -9.09 5.94
N SER A 56 3.75 -10.25 5.38
CA SER A 56 5.11 -10.80 5.44
C SER A 56 6.14 -9.91 4.73
N ILE A 57 5.77 -9.27 3.62
CA ILE A 57 6.63 -8.30 2.92
C ILE A 57 6.86 -7.06 3.78
N MET A 58 5.78 -6.51 4.34
CA MET A 58 5.84 -5.33 5.21
C MET A 58 6.65 -5.58 6.49
N ASP A 59 6.51 -6.74 7.12
CA ASP A 59 7.20 -7.10 8.36
C ASP A 59 8.72 -7.25 8.18
N ARG A 60 9.18 -7.52 6.94
CA ARG A 60 10.62 -7.63 6.61
C ARG A 60 11.28 -6.27 6.35
N THR A 61 10.52 -5.19 6.44
CA THR A 61 10.97 -3.85 6.06
C THR A 61 11.61 -3.15 7.24
N GLY A 62 12.70 -2.41 6.98
CA GLY A 62 13.36 -1.59 7.98
C GLY A 62 12.66 -0.25 8.25
N ASP A 63 13.41 0.71 8.79
CA ASP A 63 12.87 2.02 9.20
C ASP A 63 12.39 2.89 8.02
N THR A 64 12.84 2.61 6.80
CA THR A 64 12.49 3.37 5.59
C THR A 64 12.24 2.43 4.42
N VAL A 65 11.27 2.78 3.58
CA VAL A 65 10.89 2.00 2.41
C VAL A 65 10.38 2.89 1.29
N ASP A 66 10.78 2.54 0.07
CA ASP A 66 10.26 3.15 -1.14
C ASP A 66 8.96 2.46 -1.56
N LEU A 67 7.96 3.26 -1.89
CA LEU A 67 6.63 2.79 -2.30
C LEU A 67 6.33 3.26 -3.71
N LEU A 68 5.81 2.36 -4.54
CA LEU A 68 5.15 2.75 -5.78
C LEU A 68 3.64 2.69 -5.56
N VAL A 69 2.98 3.83 -5.71
CA VAL A 69 1.53 3.94 -5.53
C VAL A 69 0.85 4.46 -6.78
N GLU A 70 -0.37 3.98 -6.99
CA GLU A 70 -1.33 4.60 -7.89
C GLU A 70 -2.31 5.38 -7.02
N HIS A 71 -2.37 6.70 -7.23
CA HIS A 71 -3.29 7.54 -6.47
C HIS A 71 -4.73 7.13 -6.76
N GLY A 72 -5.47 6.86 -5.69
CA GLY A 72 -6.91 6.67 -5.83
C GLY A 72 -7.51 7.99 -6.29
N THR A 73 -8.06 8.04 -7.50
CA THR A 73 -8.85 9.21 -7.94
C THR A 73 -9.95 9.43 -6.92
N ASP A 74 -10.02 10.66 -6.41
CA ASP A 74 -11.04 11.15 -5.48
C ASP A 74 -12.41 10.53 -5.80
N LEU A 75 -13.06 9.95 -4.78
CA LEU A 75 -14.50 9.68 -4.82
C LEU A 75 -15.27 11.01 -4.80
#